data_AF-A0A517M1I3-F1
#
_entry.id   AF-A0A517M1I3-F1
#
_cell.length_a   1.000
_cell.length_b   1.000
_cell.length_c   1.000
_cell.angle_alpha   90.00
_cell.angle_beta   90.00
_cell.angle_gamma   90.00
#
_symmetry.space_group_name_H-M   'P 1'
#
loop_
_entity.id
_entity.type
_entity.pdbx_description
1 polymer ?
#
loop_
_entity_poly.entity_id
_entity_poly.type
_entity_poly.pdbx_seq_one_letter_code
_entity_poly.pdbx_strand_id
1 'polypeptide(L)' 'MNKQMPNDNSANKPLTKQMKVFLSHQEHAVVTMAANMKGMNVGDYMKQAVINQAKKDAKEMNKIIDSI' A
#
# COMPACT_ATOMS: atom_id res chain seq x y z
N MET A 1 38.35 -30.30 -10.46
CA MET A 1 36.95 -30.27 -9.98
C MET A 1 36.53 -28.82 -9.80
N ASN A 2 35.93 -28.21 -10.83
CA ASN A 2 35.39 -26.84 -10.73
C ASN A 2 33.98 -26.93 -10.15
N LYS A 3 33.79 -26.49 -8.91
CA LYS A 3 32.46 -26.28 -8.34
C LYS A 3 31.88 -25.02 -8.97
N GLN A 4 30.86 -25.18 -9.82
CA GLN A 4 30.00 -24.08 -10.25
C GLN A 4 29.32 -23.48 -9.02
N MET A 5 29.44 -22.16 -8.86
CA MET A 5 28.65 -21.41 -7.89
C MET A 5 27.19 -21.35 -8.40
N PRO A 6 26.19 -21.48 -7.51
CA PRO A 6 24.80 -21.39 -7.91
C PRO A 6 24.47 -19.96 -8.35
N ASN A 7 23.95 -19.82 -9.57
CA ASN A 7 23.32 -18.59 -10.05
C ASN A 7 22.09 -18.31 -9.19
N ASP A 8 22.20 -17.36 -8.26
CA ASP A 8 21.07 -16.86 -7.50
C ASP A 8 20.20 -15.98 -8.42
N ASN A 9 19.13 -16.56 -8.95
CA ASN A 9 18.08 -15.87 -9.72
C ASN A 9 17.17 -15.00 -8.82
N SER A 10 17.70 -14.36 -7.78
CA SER A 10 16.95 -13.52 -6.85
C SER A 10 16.62 -12.12 -7.41
N ALA A 11 17.14 -11.76 -8.58
CA ALA A 11 17.00 -10.43 -9.20
C ALA A 11 15.62 -10.13 -9.82
N ASN A 12 14.64 -11.05 -9.78
CA ASN A 12 13.37 -10.90 -10.51
C ASN A 12 12.11 -11.17 -9.66
N LYS A 13 12.15 -10.83 -8.35
CA LYS A 13 10.94 -10.79 -7.52
C LYS A 13 10.36 -9.38 -7.55
N PRO A 14 9.04 -9.20 -7.76
CA PRO A 14 8.42 -7.88 -7.68
C PRO A 14 8.75 -7.23 -6.33
N LEU A 15 9.22 -5.97 -6.34
CA LEU A 15 9.52 -5.16 -5.15
C LEU A 15 8.28 -4.78 -4.33
N THR A 16 7.23 -5.60 -4.37
CA THR A 16 6.00 -5.37 -3.65
C THR A 16 6.13 -5.90 -2.23
N LYS A 17 5.98 -5.02 -1.24
CA LYS A 17 5.81 -5.42 0.16
C LYS A 17 4.32 -5.64 0.44
N GLN A 18 3.98 -6.74 1.13
CA GLN A 18 2.61 -7.01 1.56
C GLN A 18 2.35 -6.33 2.91
N MET A 19 1.21 -5.65 3.03
CA MET A 19 0.68 -5.14 4.29
C MET A 19 -0.65 -5.83 4.59
N LYS A 20 -0.79 -6.40 5.79
CA LYS A 20 -2.06 -6.96 6.28
C LYS A 20 -2.67 -5.99 7.27
N VAL A 21 -3.97 -5.73 7.11
CA VAL A 21 -4.74 -4.87 8.00
C VAL A 21 -5.92 -5.69 8.52
N PHE A 22 -6.08 -5.71 9.83
CA PHE A 22 -7.24 -6.33 10.47
C PHE A 22 -8.30 -5.26 10.66
N LEU A 23 -9.48 -5.50 10.12
CA LEU A 23 -10.65 -4.64 10.25
C LEU A 23 -11.71 -5.37 11.06
N SER A 24 -12.45 -4.63 11.87
CA SER A 24 -13.71 -5.10 12.42
C SER A 24 -14.72 -5.35 11.29
N HIS A 25 -15.78 -6.09 11.61
CA HIS A 25 -16.87 -6.36 10.66
C HIS A 25 -17.49 -5.08 10.09
N GLN A 26 -17.66 -4.05 10.94
CA GLN A 26 -18.24 -2.77 10.53
C GLN A 26 -17.29 -2.00 9.60
N GLU A 27 -16.01 -1.91 9.94
CA GLU A 27 -15.00 -1.25 9.08
C GLU A 27 -14.89 -1.95 7.73
N HIS A 28 -14.85 -3.29 7.71
CA HIS A 28 -14.80 -4.05 6.47
C HIS A 28 -16.04 -3.80 5.60
N ALA A 29 -17.23 -3.72 6.19
CA ALA A 29 -18.46 -3.42 5.47
C ALA A 29 -18.43 -2.03 4.83
N VAL A 30 -17.99 -1.01 5.58
CA VAL A 30 -17.86 0.37 5.08
C VAL A 30 -16.89 0.44 3.90
N VAL A 31 -15.70 -0.18 4.03
CA VAL A 31 -14.70 -0.20 2.96
C VAL A 31 -15.23 -0.94 1.74
N THR A 32 -15.92 -2.06 1.93
CA THR A 32 -16.52 -2.84 0.83
C THR A 32 -17.56 -2.03 0.08
N MET A 33 -18.47 -1.34 0.80
CA MET A 33 -19.46 -0.47 0.18
C MET A 33 -18.81 0.66 -0.61
N ALA A 34 -17.82 1.33 -0.04
CA ALA A 34 -17.12 2.44 -0.71
C ALA A 34 -16.35 1.97 -1.96
N ALA A 35 -15.73 0.79 -1.91
CA ALA A 35 -15.07 0.19 -3.07
C ALA A 35 -16.09 -0.13 -4.18
N ASN A 36 -17.23 -0.74 -3.83
CA ASN A 36 -18.31 -1.06 -4.76
C ASN A 36 -18.88 0.20 -5.43
N MET A 37 -19.11 1.27 -4.67
CA MET A 37 -19.58 2.55 -5.22
C MET A 37 -18.63 3.15 -6.27
N LYS A 38 -17.34 2.83 -6.17
CA LYS A 38 -16.32 3.27 -7.13
C LYS A 38 -16.01 2.24 -8.23
N GLY A 39 -16.70 1.10 -8.23
CA GLY A 39 -16.41 0.00 -9.15
C GLY A 39 -15.01 -0.60 -8.97
N MET A 40 -14.46 -0.55 -7.76
CA MET A 40 -13.10 -1.00 -7.45
C MET A 40 -13.08 -2.25 -6.58
N ASN A 41 -12.00 -3.02 -6.66
CA ASN A 41 -11.73 -4.06 -5.67
C ASN A 41 -11.40 -3.42 -4.30
N VAL A 42 -11.83 -4.05 -3.22
CA VAL A 42 -11.61 -3.61 -1.83
C VAL A 42 -10.13 -3.34 -1.53
N GLY A 43 -9.23 -4.20 -1.99
CA GLY A 43 -7.78 -4.05 -1.79
C GLY A 43 -7.20 -2.85 -2.51
N ASP A 44 -7.60 -2.63 -3.76
CA ASP A 44 -7.16 -1.48 -4.56
C ASP A 44 -7.70 -0.17 -4.00
N TYR A 45 -8.96 -0.17 -3.57
CA TYR A 45 -9.58 0.96 -2.89
C TYR A 45 -8.81 1.32 -1.61
N MET A 46 -8.52 0.32 -0.76
CA MET A 46 -7.76 0.54 0.49
C MET A 46 -6.36 1.08 0.21
N LYS A 47 -5.64 0.50 -0.76
CA LYS A 47 -4.32 0.97 -1.16
C LYS A 47 -4.37 2.43 -1.60
N GLN A 48 -5.34 2.79 -2.45
CA GLN A 48 -5.48 4.16 -2.92
C GLN A 48 -5.84 5.13 -1.78
N ALA A 49 -6.77 4.74 -0.90
CA ALA A 49 -7.19 5.55 0.24
C ALA A 49 -6.01 5.86 1.18
N VAL A 50 -5.25 4.83 1.57
CA VAL A 50 -4.09 4.97 2.46
C VAL A 50 -3.01 5.86 1.84
N ILE A 51 -2.65 5.63 0.58
CA ILE A 51 -1.62 6.43 -0.10
C ILE A 51 -2.07 7.88 -0.28
N ASN A 52 -3.34 8.11 -0.62
CA ASN A 52 -3.85 9.46 -0.79
C ASN A 52 -3.87 10.23 0.52
N GLN A 53 -4.25 9.59 1.62
CA GLN A 53 -4.21 10.21 2.94
C GLN A 53 -2.77 10.52 3.36
N ALA A 54 -1.86 9.55 3.26
CA ALA A 54 -0.45 9.76 3.60
C ALA A 54 0.19 10.89 2.78
N LYS A 55 -0.16 11.04 1.50
CA LYS A 55 0.29 12.17 0.66
C LYS A 55 -0.27 13.52 1.12
N LYS A 56 -1.51 13.56 1.62
CA LYS A 56 -2.10 14.78 2.16
C LYS A 56 -1.41 15.18 3.46
N ASP A 57 -1.25 14.21 4.37
CA ASP A 57 -0.61 14.43 5.67
C ASP A 57 0.84 14.90 5.49
N ALA A 58 1.61 14.27 4.60
CA ALA A 58 2.99 14.69 4.31
C ALA A 58 3.07 16.12 3.74
N LYS A 59 2.12 16.53 2.90
CA LYS A 59 2.06 17.90 2.38
C LYS A 59 1.73 18.91 3.47
N GLU A 60 0.85 18.55 4.40
CA GLU A 60 0.48 19.39 5.53
C GLU A 60 1.67 19.61 6.47
N MET A 61 2.44 18.55 6.75
CA MET A 61 3.68 18.65 7.53
C MET A 61 4.72 19.55 6.85
N ASN A 62 4.92 19.42 5.54
CA ASN A 62 5.86 20.28 4.81
C ASN A 62 5.45 21.76 4.83
N LYS A 63 4.15 22.06 4.73
CA LYS A 63 3.66 23.45 4.84
C LYS A 63 3.94 24.06 6.21
N ILE A 64 3.88 23.26 7.27
CA ILE A 64 4.23 23.73 8.62
C ILE A 64 5.73 24.05 8.69
N ILE A 65 6.59 23.20 8.10
CA ILE A 65 8.04 23.43 8.05
C ILE A 65 8.40 24.69 7.24
N ASP A 66 7.76 24.91 6.08
CA ASP A 66 7.99 26.09 5.24
C ASP A 66 7.44 27.40 5.85
N SER A 67 6.55 27.31 6.84
CA SER A 67 5.94 28.47 7.52
C SER A 67 6.60 28.83 8.86
N ILE A 68 7.67 28.13 9.26
CA ILE A 68 8.52 28.40 10.44
C ILE A 68 9.77 29.14 9.98
#